data_AF-A0A1U7ZFY3-F1
#
_entry.id   AF-A0A1U7ZFY3-F1
#
_cell.length_a   1.000
_cell.length_b   1.000
_cell.length_c   1.000
_cell.angle_alpha   90.00
_cell.angle_beta   90.00
_cell.angle_gamma   90.00
#
_symmetry.space_group_name_H-M   'P 1'
#
loop_
_entity.id
_entity.type
_entity.pdbx_description
1 polymer ?
#
loop_
_entity_poly.entity_id
_entity_poly.type
_entity_poly.pdbx_seq_one_letter_code
_entity_poly.pdbx_strand_id
1 'polypeptide(L)'
;MSVEVLDRSTIVNFVEDKEAFEGSVHDRFSRLDTNHDGLLSYAEMEKELQSLRIFETHFGVDVKTDPDELAFAYRALFGQFDHDSSGAVDLEEFKAETKQMMLAMANGLGFLPVQMALEEDSFLKKAVDWEFSKISA
;
A
#
# COMPACT_ATOMS: atom_id res chain seq x y z
N MET A 1 -13.71 6.07 0.59
CA MET A 1 -13.11 6.15 -0.77
C MET A 1 -13.29 7.55 -1.32
N SER A 2 -12.23 8.16 -1.86
CA SER A 2 -12.23 9.50 -2.43
C SER A 2 -11.47 9.56 -3.75
N VAL A 3 -11.90 10.42 -4.67
CA VAL A 3 -11.22 10.60 -5.96
C VAL A 3 -10.22 11.75 -5.83
N GLU A 4 -8.93 11.41 -5.89
CA GLU A 4 -7.84 12.35 -5.70
C GLU A 4 -7.00 12.47 -6.98
N VAL A 5 -6.34 13.61 -7.15
CA VAL A 5 -5.35 13.81 -8.22
C VAL A 5 -3.98 13.46 -7.66
N LEU A 6 -3.27 12.59 -8.35
CA LEU A 6 -1.97 12.06 -7.95
C LEU A 6 -0.92 12.39 -9.00
N ASP A 7 0.18 13.01 -8.57
CA ASP A 7 1.35 13.26 -9.40
C ASP A 7 2.53 12.41 -8.92
N ARG A 8 3.50 12.17 -9.82
CA ARG A 8 4.77 11.52 -9.48
C ARG A 8 5.47 12.24 -8.33
N SER A 9 5.48 13.57 -8.38
CA SER A 9 6.14 14.43 -7.40
C SER A 9 5.55 14.25 -6.01
N THR A 10 4.21 14.15 -5.91
CA THR A 10 3.49 13.91 -4.65
C THR A 10 3.98 12.66 -3.95
N ILE A 11 4.08 11.55 -4.68
CA ILE A 11 4.50 10.26 -4.12
C ILE A 11 5.97 10.30 -3.74
N VAL A 12 6.84 10.83 -4.61
CA VAL A 12 8.28 10.91 -4.35
C VAL A 12 8.55 11.77 -3.12
N ASN A 13 7.98 12.98 -3.07
CA ASN A 13 8.16 13.91 -1.96
C ASN A 13 7.67 13.31 -0.63
N PHE A 14 6.52 12.63 -0.63
CA PHE A 14 6.02 11.95 0.56
C PHE A 14 6.96 10.83 1.03
N VAL A 15 7.47 10.01 0.11
CA VAL A 15 8.41 8.91 0.43
C VAL A 15 9.78 9.45 0.89
N GLU A 16 10.19 10.62 0.42
CA GLU A 16 11.40 11.31 0.86
C GLU A 16 11.24 11.96 2.24
N ASP A 17 10.04 12.41 2.61
CA ASP A 17 9.69 12.86 3.96
C ASP A 17 9.62 11.64 4.90
N LYS A 18 10.79 11.25 5.42
CA LYS A 18 10.93 10.08 6.29
C LYS A 18 9.97 10.12 7.49
N GLU A 19 9.72 11.28 8.06
CA GLU A 19 8.89 11.39 9.27
C GLU A 19 7.43 11.09 8.95
N ALA A 20 6.89 11.68 7.87
CA ALA A 20 5.54 11.40 7.40
C ALA A 20 5.40 9.96 6.88
N PHE A 21 6.38 9.47 6.12
CA PHE A 21 6.37 8.13 5.57
C PHE A 21 6.49 7.06 6.66
N GLU A 22 7.48 7.15 7.54
CA GLU A 22 7.69 6.19 8.63
C GLU A 22 6.51 6.21 9.61
N GLY A 23 5.97 7.39 9.94
CA GLY A 23 4.77 7.50 10.76
C GLY A 23 3.56 6.81 10.10
N SER A 24 3.39 6.96 8.79
CA SER A 24 2.31 6.34 8.03
C SER A 24 2.46 4.82 7.93
N VAL A 25 3.69 4.33 7.71
CA VAL A 25 4.02 2.91 7.66
C VAL A 25 3.83 2.28 9.03
N HIS A 26 4.31 2.91 10.09
CA HIS A 26 4.18 2.40 11.46
C HIS A 26 2.71 2.37 11.92
N ASP A 27 1.93 3.44 11.68
CA ASP A 27 0.49 3.44 11.97
C ASP A 27 -0.23 2.31 11.22
N ARG A 28 0.12 2.08 9.96
CA ARG A 28 -0.45 0.97 9.20
C ARG A 28 -0.03 -0.36 9.80
N PHE A 29 1.26 -0.60 9.98
CA PHE A 29 1.82 -1.83 10.54
C PHE A 29 1.18 -2.18 11.88
N SER A 30 1.10 -1.23 12.82
CA SER A 30 0.49 -1.45 14.14
C SER A 30 -1.00 -1.76 14.11
N ARG A 31 -1.72 -1.39 13.03
CA ARG A 31 -3.12 -1.79 12.85
C ARG A 31 -3.26 -3.22 12.32
N LEU A 32 -2.25 -3.71 11.62
CA LEU A 32 -2.24 -5.06 11.06
C LEU A 32 -1.75 -6.08 12.09
N ASP A 33 -0.70 -5.71 12.81
CA ASP A 33 -0.09 -6.45 13.91
C ASP A 33 -1.05 -6.52 15.10
N THR A 34 -1.99 -7.46 15.02
CA THR A 34 -3.12 -7.57 15.95
C THR A 34 -2.67 -8.26 17.24
N ASN A 35 -1.68 -9.13 17.14
CA ASN A 35 -1.07 -9.82 18.27
C ASN A 35 0.08 -9.03 18.92
N HIS A 36 0.49 -7.90 18.29
CA HIS A 36 1.56 -7.02 18.76
C HIS A 36 2.89 -7.73 18.94
N ASP A 37 3.18 -8.70 18.07
CA ASP A 37 4.44 -9.45 18.10
C ASP A 37 5.58 -8.73 17.35
N GLY A 38 5.23 -7.70 16.56
CA GLY A 38 6.17 -6.92 15.77
C GLY A 38 6.47 -7.52 14.40
N LEU A 39 5.75 -8.58 14.00
CA LEU A 39 5.78 -9.19 12.68
C LEU A 39 4.36 -9.34 12.14
N LEU A 40 4.20 -9.25 10.83
CA LEU A 40 2.93 -9.46 10.16
C LEU A 40 2.85 -10.85 9.58
N SER A 41 1.99 -11.67 10.17
CA SER A 41 1.66 -12.98 9.63
C SER A 41 0.77 -12.87 8.39
N TYR A 42 0.77 -13.89 7.53
CA TYR A 42 -0.14 -13.96 6.38
C TYR A 42 -1.60 -13.72 6.77
N ALA A 43 -2.06 -14.28 7.90
CA ALA A 43 -3.42 -14.11 8.39
C ALA A 43 -3.75 -12.66 8.79
N GLU A 44 -2.76 -11.89 9.22
CA GLU A 44 -2.91 -10.47 9.58
C GLU A 44 -2.91 -9.59 8.34
N MET A 45 -2.07 -9.91 7.36
CA MET A 45 -2.07 -9.25 6.05
C MET A 45 -3.26 -9.62 5.16
N GLU A 46 -3.92 -10.75 5.37
CA GLU A 46 -4.99 -11.24 4.50
C GLU A 46 -6.10 -10.18 4.32
N LYS A 47 -6.51 -9.52 5.40
CA LYS A 47 -7.54 -8.47 5.36
C LYS A 47 -7.11 -7.27 4.52
N GLU A 48 -5.84 -6.93 4.55
CA GLU A 48 -5.30 -5.80 3.78
C GLU A 48 -5.15 -6.12 2.32
N LEU A 49 -4.66 -7.31 2.01
CA LEU A 49 -4.55 -7.81 0.64
C LEU A 49 -5.94 -7.92 0.00
N GLN A 50 -6.95 -8.32 0.77
CA GLN A 50 -8.36 -8.26 0.36
C GLN A 50 -8.83 -6.82 0.10
N SER A 51 -8.42 -5.85 0.95
CA SER A 51 -8.77 -4.43 0.77
C SER A 51 -8.05 -3.78 -0.41
N LEU A 52 -6.83 -4.21 -0.74
CA LEU A 52 -6.00 -3.62 -1.80
C LEU A 52 -6.59 -3.79 -3.22
N ARG A 53 -7.74 -4.45 -3.38
CA ARG A 53 -8.50 -4.60 -4.64
C ARG A 53 -7.64 -5.02 -5.84
N ILE A 54 -6.59 -5.80 -5.59
CA ILE A 54 -5.60 -6.20 -6.60
C ILE A 54 -6.25 -7.05 -7.71
N PHE A 55 -7.42 -7.62 -7.42
CA PHE A 55 -8.26 -8.38 -8.34
C PHE A 55 -9.45 -7.60 -8.94
N GLU A 56 -9.51 -6.27 -8.84
CA GLU A 56 -10.29 -5.49 -9.83
C GLU A 56 -9.58 -5.49 -11.20
N THR A 57 -9.24 -6.68 -11.72
CA THR A 57 -8.71 -6.89 -13.07
C THR A 57 -9.76 -6.63 -14.14
N HIS A 58 -11.01 -6.34 -13.77
CA HIS A 58 -12.06 -5.95 -14.70
C HIS A 58 -12.88 -4.80 -14.13
N PHE A 59 -12.50 -3.56 -14.48
CA PHE A 59 -13.34 -2.35 -14.56
C PHE A 59 -14.86 -2.63 -14.41
N GLY A 60 -15.36 -2.76 -13.17
CA GLY A 60 -16.78 -2.89 -12.89
C GLY A 60 -17.49 -4.22 -13.20
N VAL A 61 -16.80 -5.37 -13.31
CA VAL A 61 -17.47 -6.69 -13.35
C VAL A 61 -16.98 -7.56 -12.20
N ASP A 62 -17.88 -7.77 -11.23
CA ASP A 62 -17.73 -8.70 -10.11
C ASP A 62 -17.68 -10.15 -10.64
N VAL A 63 -16.52 -10.55 -11.17
CA VAL A 63 -16.23 -11.96 -11.41
C VAL A 63 -15.86 -12.56 -10.06
N LYS A 64 -16.74 -13.43 -9.56
CA LYS A 64 -16.47 -14.34 -8.45
C LYS A 64 -15.23 -15.16 -8.79
N THR A 65 -14.06 -14.63 -8.43
CA THR A 65 -12.78 -15.32 -8.56
C THR A 65 -12.79 -16.41 -7.50
N ASP A 66 -12.36 -17.61 -7.86
CA ASP A 66 -12.36 -18.75 -6.95
C ASP A 66 -11.50 -18.41 -5.72
N PRO A 67 -11.99 -18.65 -4.49
CA PRO A 67 -11.28 -18.28 -3.28
C PRO A 67 -9.89 -18.92 -3.18
N ASP A 68 -9.68 -20.10 -3.77
CA ASP A 68 -8.37 -20.75 -3.83
C ASP A 68 -7.39 -20.03 -4.77
N GLU A 69 -7.86 -19.50 -5.91
CA GLU A 69 -7.02 -18.71 -6.83
C GLU A 69 -6.64 -17.36 -6.24
N LEU A 70 -7.57 -16.71 -5.53
CA LEU A 70 -7.32 -15.48 -4.78
C LEU A 70 -6.27 -15.70 -3.69
N ALA A 71 -6.41 -16.77 -2.91
CA ALA A 71 -5.44 -17.12 -1.87
C ALA A 71 -4.03 -17.34 -2.44
N PHE A 72 -3.91 -17.99 -3.60
CA PHE A 72 -2.62 -18.20 -4.24
C PHE A 72 -1.94 -16.88 -4.64
N ALA A 73 -2.69 -15.95 -5.21
CA ALA A 73 -2.15 -14.66 -5.60
C ALA A 73 -1.86 -13.74 -4.41
N TYR A 74 -2.70 -13.74 -3.38
CA TYR A 74 -2.38 -13.06 -2.11
C TYR A 74 -1.12 -13.63 -1.47
N ARG A 75 -0.93 -14.95 -1.54
CA ARG A 75 0.30 -15.58 -1.07
C ARG A 75 1.53 -15.21 -1.90
N ALA A 76 1.37 -15.07 -3.22
CA ALA A 76 2.45 -14.59 -4.09
C ALA A 76 2.80 -13.11 -3.85
N LEU A 77 1.81 -12.28 -3.50
CA LEU A 77 2.01 -10.89 -3.09
C LEU A 77 2.69 -10.82 -1.72
N PHE A 78 2.23 -11.61 -0.76
CA PHE A 78 2.86 -11.71 0.56
C PHE A 78 4.33 -12.12 0.44
N GLY A 79 4.66 -13.06 -0.44
CA GLY A 79 6.04 -13.45 -0.72
C GLY A 79 6.91 -12.39 -1.41
N GLN A 80 6.34 -11.27 -1.87
CA GLN A 80 7.14 -10.10 -2.27
C GLN A 80 7.53 -9.29 -1.03
N PHE A 81 6.59 -9.09 -0.10
CA PHE A 81 6.85 -8.40 1.16
C PHE A 81 7.80 -9.17 2.09
N ASP A 82 7.69 -10.51 2.15
CA ASP A 82 8.56 -11.41 2.92
C ASP A 82 9.84 -11.70 2.13
N HIS A 83 10.80 -10.78 2.23
CA HIS A 83 12.03 -10.78 1.44
C HIS A 83 12.98 -11.88 1.88
N ASP A 84 12.99 -12.21 3.17
CA ASP A 84 13.82 -13.27 3.74
C ASP A 84 13.15 -14.65 3.74
N SER A 85 11.88 -14.73 3.30
CA SER A 85 11.07 -15.95 3.29
C SER A 85 10.96 -16.59 4.67
N SER A 86 10.96 -15.76 5.73
CA SER A 86 10.76 -16.21 7.11
C SER A 86 9.33 -16.67 7.38
N GLY A 87 8.39 -16.30 6.51
CA GLY A 87 6.96 -16.58 6.66
C GLY A 87 6.21 -15.50 7.42
N ALA A 88 6.88 -14.40 7.78
CA ALA A 88 6.30 -13.21 8.39
C ALA A 88 6.98 -11.97 7.81
N VAL A 89 6.31 -10.82 7.82
CA VAL A 89 6.89 -9.56 7.31
C VAL A 89 7.21 -8.67 8.49
N ASP A 90 8.47 -8.33 8.68
CA ASP A 90 8.87 -7.38 9.72
C ASP A 90 8.64 -5.91 9.30
N LEU A 91 8.76 -4.98 10.25
CA LEU A 91 8.53 -3.56 9.99
C LEU A 91 9.53 -2.99 8.96
N GLU A 92 10.79 -3.44 8.95
CA GLU A 92 11.79 -2.96 8.00
C GLU A 92 11.49 -3.46 6.59
N GLU A 93 11.10 -4.73 6.45
CA GLU A 93 10.66 -5.31 5.18
C GLU A 93 9.40 -4.62 4.66
N PHE A 94 8.38 -4.48 5.50
CA PHE A 94 7.12 -3.82 5.14
C PHE A 94 7.37 -2.38 4.68
N LYS A 95 8.26 -1.66 5.37
CA LYS A 95 8.67 -0.31 5.01
C LYS A 95 9.42 -0.28 3.68
N ALA A 96 10.39 -1.16 3.49
CA ALA A 96 11.22 -1.21 2.29
C ALA A 96 10.38 -1.53 1.07
N GLU A 97 9.51 -2.53 1.15
CA GLU A 97 8.61 -2.93 0.06
C GLU A 97 7.57 -1.85 -0.23
N THR A 98 6.91 -1.31 0.79
CA THR A 98 5.96 -0.19 0.61
C THR A 98 6.62 0.99 -0.10
N LYS A 99 7.86 1.32 0.28
CA LYS A 99 8.64 2.37 -0.37
C LYS A 99 8.95 2.04 -1.84
N GLN A 100 9.41 0.82 -2.13
CA GLN A 100 9.70 0.40 -3.50
C GLN A 100 8.45 0.44 -4.37
N MET A 101 7.33 -0.08 -3.88
CA MET A 101 6.07 -0.08 -4.61
C MET A 101 5.56 1.35 -4.89
N MET A 102 5.60 2.25 -3.90
CA MET A 102 5.25 3.65 -4.12
C MET A 102 6.15 4.34 -5.16
N LEU A 103 7.46 4.12 -5.10
CA LEU A 103 8.39 4.67 -6.09
C LEU A 103 8.19 4.06 -7.48
N ALA A 104 7.90 2.77 -7.57
CA ALA A 104 7.58 2.09 -8.83
C ALA A 104 6.30 2.67 -9.44
N MET A 105 5.27 2.90 -8.64
CA MET A 105 4.05 3.59 -9.08
C MET A 105 4.37 5.01 -9.55
N ALA A 106 5.13 5.79 -8.78
CA ALA A 106 5.54 7.14 -9.17
C ALA A 106 6.30 7.15 -10.51
N ASN A 107 7.17 6.17 -10.74
CA ASN A 107 7.85 6.00 -12.02
C ASN A 107 6.90 5.58 -13.15
N GLY A 108 5.86 4.80 -12.86
CA GLY A 108 4.83 4.38 -13.81
C GLY A 108 3.83 5.48 -14.20
N LEU A 109 3.54 6.44 -13.32
CA LEU A 109 2.62 7.56 -13.58
C LEU A 109 3.11 8.54 -14.66
N GLY A 110 4.41 8.52 -14.97
CA GLY A 110 4.99 9.40 -15.99
C GLY A 110 4.99 10.87 -15.54
N PHE A 111 4.68 11.78 -16.47
CA PHE A 111 4.76 13.23 -16.28
C PHE A 111 3.40 13.92 -16.12
N LEU A 112 2.30 13.18 -16.30
CA LEU A 112 0.95 13.75 -16.25
C LEU A 112 0.26 13.31 -14.96
N PRO A 113 -0.40 14.23 -14.25
CA PRO A 113 -1.18 13.88 -13.08
C PRO A 113 -2.34 12.97 -13.49
N VAL A 114 -2.60 11.95 -12.69
CA VAL A 114 -3.69 11.01 -12.89
C VAL A 114 -4.76 11.20 -11.82
N GLN A 115 -6.00 10.93 -12.15
CA GLN A 115 -7.09 10.94 -11.18
C GLN A 115 -7.38 9.50 -10.75
N MET A 116 -7.30 9.22 -9.44
CA MET A 116 -7.43 7.87 -8.90
C MET A 116 -8.43 7.84 -7.75
N ALA A 117 -9.25 6.79 -7.69
CA ALA A 117 -10.07 6.50 -6.53
C ALA A 117 -9.19 5.80 -5.49
N LEU A 118 -9.02 6.45 -4.33
CA LEU A 118 -8.18 5.98 -3.25
C LEU A 118 -9.03 5.63 -2.03
N GLU A 119 -8.63 4.57 -1.33
CA GLU A 119 -9.19 4.26 -0.01
C GLU A 119 -8.65 5.24 1.04
N GLU A 120 -9.46 5.53 2.06
CA GLU A 120 -9.15 6.58 3.06
C GLU A 120 -7.88 6.27 3.85
N ASP A 121 -7.58 5.00 4.09
CA ASP A 121 -6.37 4.56 4.77
C ASP A 121 -5.24 4.17 3.81
N SER A 122 -5.36 4.38 2.49
CA SER A 122 -4.30 4.00 1.54
C SER A 122 -3.06 4.89 1.66
N PHE A 123 -1.88 4.33 1.36
CA PHE A 123 -0.62 5.10 1.38
C PHE A 123 -0.63 6.26 0.39
N LEU A 124 -1.26 6.09 -0.77
CA LEU A 124 -1.40 7.15 -1.76
C LEU A 124 -2.32 8.27 -1.27
N LYS A 125 -3.39 7.94 -0.53
CA LYS A 125 -4.25 8.96 0.08
C LYS A 125 -3.46 9.79 1.10
N LYS A 126 -2.68 9.13 1.97
CA LYS A 126 -1.79 9.80 2.92
C LYS A 126 -0.75 10.71 2.22
N ALA A 127 -0.22 10.30 1.08
CA ALA A 127 0.69 11.13 0.28
C ALA A 127 -0.01 12.40 -0.24
N VAL A 128 -1.25 12.29 -0.71
CA VAL A 128 -2.06 13.42 -1.15
C VAL A 128 -2.39 14.35 0.02
N ASP A 129 -2.87 13.83 1.15
CA ASP A 129 -3.17 14.65 2.34
C ASP A 129 -1.93 15.36 2.88
N TRP A 130 -0.77 14.70 2.86
CA TRP A 130 0.51 15.32 3.22
C TRP A 130 0.87 16.50 2.30
N GLU A 131 0.72 16.33 0.98
CA GLU A 131 0.99 17.40 0.02
C GLU A 131 0.00 18.56 0.18
N PHE A 132 -1.30 18.28 0.34
CA PHE A 132 -2.31 19.30 0.64
C PHE A 132 -1.99 20.07 1.92
N SER A 133 -1.49 19.39 2.95
CA SER A 133 -1.08 20.01 4.22
C SER A 133 0.14 20.91 4.06
N LYS A 134 1.05 20.61 3.12
CA LYS A 134 2.21 21.47 2.80
C LYS A 134 1.85 22.68 1.94
N ILE A 135 0.86 22.55 1.06
CA ILE A 135 0.38 23.66 0.20
C ILE A 135 -0.51 24.63 0.99
N SER A 136 -1.19 24.15 2.03
CA SER A 136 -2.10 24.94 2.86
C SER A 136 -1.42 25.67 4.04
N ALA A 137 -0.11 25.48 4.23
CA ALA A 137 0.71 26.08 5.28
C ALA A 137 1.57 27.23 4.73
#